data_AF-A0AAD7ZTT5-F1
#
_entry.id   AF-A0AAD7ZTT5-F1
#
_cell.length_a   1.000
_cell.length_b   1.000
_cell.length_c   1.000
_cell.angle_alpha   90.00
_cell.angle_beta   90.00
_cell.angle_gamma   90.00
#
_symmetry.space_group_name_H-M   'P 1'
#
loop_
_entity.id
_entity.type
_entity.pdbx_description
1 polymer ?
#
loop_
_entity_poly.entity_id
_entity_poly.type
_entity_poly.pdbx_seq_one_letter_code
_entity_poly.pdbx_strand_id
1 'polypeptide(L)'
;MLNVLRRSSLNINKILKFSTQVEPKIQIGKESQQQEKDSLNSGINPLQHPDFFKVHELFTVKDLFDARVHYGHKEGSLDDRMKPFIFGSRLGHLIIDLDITAYHLRHALNFTAHIAARDGVILFVSRGPQVSHLIEQTARECQEFAHTRFWSSVPGNDDSPVSIELYCKLFKEAIRRGKEYQKKMMETETTT
;
A
#
# COMPACT_ATOMS: atom_id res chain seq x y z
N MET A 1 19.11 -24.24 5.50
CA MET A 1 18.29 -24.07 6.71
C MET A 1 17.82 -22.61 6.75
N LEU A 2 16.51 -22.35 6.73
CA LEU A 2 15.98 -21.03 7.11
C LEU A 2 16.13 -20.89 8.63
N ASN A 3 16.82 -19.87 9.11
CA ASN A 3 16.77 -19.52 10.52
C ASN A 3 15.49 -18.71 10.75
N VAL A 4 14.39 -19.43 11.00
CA VAL A 4 13.15 -18.82 11.44
C VAL A 4 13.36 -18.41 12.90
N LEU A 5 13.46 -17.09 13.15
CA LEU A 5 13.46 -16.55 14.50
C LEU A 5 12.12 -16.94 15.15
N ARG A 6 12.14 -17.94 16.02
CA ARG A 6 10.94 -18.39 16.76
C ARG A 6 10.41 -17.23 17.58
N ARG A 7 9.16 -16.85 17.31
CA ARG A 7 8.38 -15.85 18.03
C ARG A 7 8.35 -16.17 19.54
N SER A 8 8.69 -15.19 20.39
CA SER A 8 8.30 -15.22 21.79
C SER A 8 6.80 -14.92 21.89
N SER A 9 6.11 -15.78 22.63
CA SER A 9 4.66 -15.91 22.71
C SER A 9 4.00 -14.86 23.60
N LEU A 10 4.07 -13.58 23.21
CA LEU A 10 3.29 -12.51 23.85
C LEU A 10 2.45 -11.78 22.79
N ASN A 11 1.12 -11.82 22.97
CA ASN A 11 0.06 -11.17 22.17
C ASN A 11 -0.36 -11.76 20.81
N ILE A 12 -0.13 -13.06 20.58
CA ILE A 12 -0.62 -13.76 19.40
C ILE A 12 -2.14 -14.00 19.42
N ASN A 13 -2.78 -14.12 20.59
CA ASN A 13 -4.19 -14.47 20.71
C ASN A 13 -5.19 -13.34 20.37
N LYS A 14 -4.72 -12.11 20.10
CA LYS A 14 -5.58 -11.01 19.62
C LYS A 14 -5.51 -10.81 18.09
N ILE A 15 -4.51 -11.40 17.43
CA ILE A 15 -4.21 -11.21 16.00
C ILE A 15 -4.46 -12.50 15.20
N LEU A 16 -4.40 -13.68 15.83
CA LEU A 16 -4.72 -14.97 15.20
C LEU A 16 -6.19 -15.38 15.35
N LYS A 17 -7.11 -14.65 14.72
CA LYS A 17 -8.41 -15.21 14.31
C LYS A 17 -8.53 -15.50 12.81
N PHE A 18 -7.44 -15.36 12.05
CA PHE A 18 -7.45 -15.57 10.60
C PHE A 18 -6.22 -16.33 10.06
N SER A 19 -5.77 -17.36 10.77
CA SER A 19 -4.78 -18.27 10.18
C SER A 19 -5.07 -19.72 10.55
N THR A 20 -5.78 -20.37 9.64
CA THR A 20 -5.67 -21.79 9.28
C THR A 20 -6.28 -21.90 7.89
N GLN A 21 -5.53 -22.54 6.98
CA GLN A 21 -5.91 -22.91 5.62
C GLN A 21 -7.42 -23.01 5.36
N VAL A 22 -7.99 -21.99 4.72
CA VAL A 22 -9.16 -22.09 3.85
C VAL A 22 -9.01 -20.95 2.85
N GLU A 23 -8.69 -21.23 1.58
CA GLU A 23 -9.06 -20.29 0.53
C GLU A 23 -10.58 -20.12 0.64
N PRO A 24 -11.12 -18.91 0.85
CA PRO A 24 -12.55 -18.74 0.74
C PRO A 24 -12.87 -19.10 -0.71
N LYS A 25 -13.54 -20.24 -0.93
CA LYS A 25 -14.30 -20.46 -2.14
C LYS A 25 -15.31 -19.33 -2.17
N ILE A 26 -14.99 -18.27 -2.91
CA ILE A 26 -15.94 -17.24 -3.28
C ILE A 26 -16.94 -17.98 -4.17
N GLN A 27 -18.00 -18.51 -3.56
CA GLN A 27 -19.22 -18.73 -4.29
C GLN A 27 -19.61 -17.34 -4.77
N ILE A 28 -19.48 -17.11 -6.08
CA ILE A 28 -19.98 -15.92 -6.75
C ILE A 28 -21.50 -16.03 -6.68
N GLY A 29 -22.04 -15.77 -5.49
CA GLY A 29 -23.44 -15.66 -5.20
C GLY A 29 -23.91 -14.33 -5.77
N LYS A 30 -25.09 -14.35 -6.38
CA LYS A 30 -25.75 -13.18 -6.98
C LYS A 30 -25.98 -12.01 -6.00
N GLU A 31 -25.66 -12.19 -4.71
CA GLU A 31 -25.74 -11.21 -3.62
C GLU A 31 -24.71 -10.07 -3.74
N SER A 32 -23.50 -10.34 -4.23
CA SER A 32 -22.46 -9.30 -4.39
C SER A 32 -22.87 -8.20 -5.38
N GLN A 33 -23.65 -8.56 -6.40
CA GLN A 33 -24.10 -7.63 -7.45
C GLN A 33 -25.27 -6.74 -7.01
N GLN A 34 -26.01 -7.12 -5.96
CA GLN A 34 -27.08 -6.29 -5.38
C GLN A 34 -26.53 -5.27 -4.38
N GLN A 35 -25.55 -5.63 -3.55
CA GLN A 35 -24.85 -4.67 -2.68
C GLN A 35 -24.07 -3.58 -3.44
N GLU A 36 -23.54 -3.91 -4.64
CA GLU A 36 -22.79 -2.96 -5.48
C GLU A 36 -23.65 -1.83 -6.08
N LYS A 37 -24.94 -2.05 -6.31
CA LYS A 37 -25.83 -1.01 -6.85
C LYS A 37 -26.41 -0.08 -5.77
N ASP A 38 -26.49 -0.56 -4.53
CA ASP A 38 -27.02 0.24 -3.41
C ASP A 38 -25.96 1.17 -2.78
N SER A 39 -24.67 0.86 -2.95
CA SER A 39 -23.55 1.64 -2.38
C SER A 39 -23.29 2.97 -3.09
N LEU A 40 -23.71 3.12 -4.36
CA LEU A 40 -23.59 4.37 -5.13
C LEU A 40 -24.79 5.32 -4.93
N ASN A 41 -25.89 4.82 -4.36
CA ASN A 41 -27.16 5.57 -4.22
C ASN A 41 -27.51 5.95 -2.78
N SER A 42 -26.70 5.53 -1.81
CA SER A 42 -26.85 5.95 -0.42
C SER A 42 -25.69 6.87 -0.09
N GLY A 43 -25.94 8.01 0.56
CA GLY A 43 -24.93 8.97 1.01
C GLY A 43 -23.99 8.38 2.08
N ILE A 44 -23.29 7.31 1.74
CA ILE A 44 -22.34 6.62 2.59
C ILE A 44 -21.16 7.56 2.78
N ASN A 45 -20.94 7.94 4.04
CA ASN A 45 -19.80 8.76 4.40
C ASN A 45 -18.51 7.98 4.09
N PRO A 46 -17.58 8.53 3.28
CA PRO A 46 -16.33 7.85 2.93
C PRO A 46 -15.51 7.38 4.14
N LEU A 47 -15.62 8.06 5.28
CA LEU A 47 -14.91 7.70 6.52
C LEU A 47 -15.52 6.53 7.28
N GLN A 48 -16.79 6.19 7.02
CA GLN A 48 -17.48 5.08 7.70
C GLN A 48 -17.22 3.75 7.00
N HIS A 49 -16.88 3.77 5.71
CA HIS A 49 -16.60 2.57 4.94
C HIS A 49 -15.10 2.21 5.02
N PRO A 50 -14.73 0.99 5.47
CA PRO A 50 -13.34 0.62 5.73
C PRO A 50 -12.45 0.61 4.48
N ASP A 51 -13.03 0.34 3.31
CA ASP A 51 -12.32 0.39 2.03
C ASP A 51 -13.15 1.07 0.93
N PHE A 52 -13.42 2.36 1.13
CA PHE A 52 -14.29 3.14 0.24
C PHE A 52 -13.77 3.21 -1.20
N PHE A 53 -12.45 3.32 -1.37
CA PHE A 53 -11.81 3.41 -2.68
C PHE A 53 -11.41 2.05 -3.27
N LYS A 54 -11.87 0.94 -2.67
CA LYS A 54 -11.58 -0.44 -3.11
C LYS A 54 -10.08 -0.70 -3.31
N VAL A 55 -9.22 -0.19 -2.41
CA VAL A 55 -7.76 -0.31 -2.53
C VAL A 55 -7.27 -1.75 -2.40
N HIS A 56 -8.07 -2.65 -1.80
CA HIS A 56 -7.74 -4.07 -1.73
C HIS A 56 -7.61 -4.74 -3.11
N GLU A 57 -8.29 -4.22 -4.13
CA GLU A 57 -8.27 -4.74 -5.50
C GLU A 57 -6.98 -4.35 -6.27
N LEU A 58 -6.18 -3.42 -5.73
CA LEU A 58 -5.03 -2.85 -6.44
C LEU A 58 -3.86 -3.80 -6.58
N PHE A 59 -3.67 -4.71 -5.62
CA PHE A 59 -2.55 -5.63 -5.60
C PHE A 59 -2.84 -6.88 -4.75
N THR A 60 -2.09 -7.93 -5.04
CA THR A 60 -2.05 -9.18 -4.27
C THR A 60 -0.68 -9.37 -3.62
N VAL A 61 -0.59 -10.27 -2.64
CA VAL A 61 0.71 -10.65 -2.03
C VAL A 61 1.66 -11.23 -3.08
N LYS A 62 1.13 -11.89 -4.11
CA LYS A 62 1.91 -12.40 -5.24
C LYS A 62 2.59 -11.26 -6.01
N ASP A 63 1.89 -10.15 -6.24
CA ASP A 63 2.48 -9.00 -6.94
C ASP A 63 3.63 -8.38 -6.15
N LEU A 64 3.51 -8.30 -4.82
CA LEU A 64 4.61 -7.86 -3.94
C LEU A 64 5.81 -8.80 -4.00
N PHE A 65 5.55 -10.12 -4.05
CA PHE A 65 6.58 -11.14 -4.17
C PHE A 65 7.32 -11.03 -5.51
N ASP A 66 6.58 -10.94 -6.62
CA ASP A 66 7.12 -10.82 -7.98
C ASP A 66 7.92 -9.53 -8.15
N ALA A 67 7.49 -8.44 -7.51
CA ALA A 67 8.20 -7.16 -7.45
C ALA A 67 9.36 -7.12 -6.44
N ARG A 68 9.73 -8.26 -5.83
CA ARG A 68 10.91 -8.42 -4.96
C ARG A 68 10.88 -7.57 -3.68
N VAL A 69 9.70 -7.16 -3.22
CA VAL A 69 9.51 -6.33 -2.02
C VAL A 69 10.00 -7.02 -0.73
N HIS A 70 10.02 -8.35 -0.73
CA HIS A 70 10.42 -9.15 0.43
C HIS A 70 11.93 -9.17 0.70
N TYR A 71 12.77 -8.67 -0.22
CA TYR A 71 14.21 -8.65 -0.03
C TYR A 71 14.62 -7.53 0.92
N GLY A 72 15.18 -7.91 2.07
CA GLY A 72 15.83 -6.99 2.98
C GLY A 72 17.36 -7.01 2.82
N HIS A 73 18.01 -6.20 3.65
CA HIS A 73 19.47 -6.10 3.73
C HIS A 73 20.12 -7.30 4.42
N LYS A 74 21.44 -7.25 4.54
CA LYS A 74 22.19 -8.18 5.37
C LYS A 74 21.78 -8.07 6.84
N GLU A 75 21.83 -9.19 7.56
CA GLU A 75 21.50 -9.26 8.99
C GLU A 75 22.25 -8.24 9.85
N GLY A 76 23.51 -7.94 9.53
CA GLY A 76 24.32 -6.96 10.27
C GLY A 76 23.86 -5.51 10.14
N SER A 77 22.97 -5.20 9.18
CA SER A 77 22.39 -3.88 8.99
C SER A 77 20.99 -3.76 9.61
N LEU A 78 20.54 -4.77 10.36
CA LEU A 78 19.21 -4.79 10.98
C LEU A 78 19.11 -3.72 12.09
N ASP A 79 18.11 -2.86 11.97
CA ASP A 79 17.65 -2.00 13.07
C ASP A 79 16.65 -2.78 13.96
N ASP A 80 16.76 -2.62 15.27
CA ASP A 80 15.90 -3.30 16.25
C ASP A 80 14.41 -3.02 16.05
N ARG A 81 14.06 -1.83 15.55
CA ARG A 81 12.68 -1.44 15.26
C ARG A 81 12.10 -2.21 14.07
N MET A 82 12.96 -2.76 13.20
CA MET A 82 12.52 -3.55 12.05
C MET A 82 12.24 -5.02 12.41
N LYS A 83 12.73 -5.52 13.56
CA LYS A 83 12.54 -6.91 14.00
C LYS A 83 11.10 -7.45 13.87
N PRO A 84 10.02 -6.70 14.21
CA PRO A 84 8.66 -7.19 14.09
C PRO A 84 8.17 -7.39 12.64
N PHE A 85 8.81 -6.74 11.67
CA PHE A 85 8.46 -6.79 10.24
C PHE A 85 9.29 -7.81 9.46
N ILE A 86 10.29 -8.42 10.09
CA ILE A 86 11.16 -9.44 9.47
C ILE A 86 10.53 -10.82 9.66
N PHE A 87 10.32 -11.53 8.55
CA PHE A 87 9.87 -12.91 8.53
C PHE A 87 10.97 -13.88 9.00
N GLY A 88 12.20 -13.63 8.56
CA GLY A 88 13.37 -14.42 8.94
C GLY A 88 14.59 -14.05 8.10
N SER A 89 15.58 -14.93 8.07
CA SER A 89 16.76 -14.76 7.22
C SER A 89 17.09 -15.98 6.39
N ARG A 90 17.72 -15.73 5.24
CA ARG A 90 18.21 -16.76 4.32
C ARG A 90 19.55 -16.33 3.75
N LEU A 91 20.57 -17.17 3.95
CA LEU A 91 21.93 -16.91 3.47
C LEU A 91 22.46 -15.52 3.90
N GLY A 92 22.19 -15.13 5.15
CA GLY A 92 22.60 -13.85 5.72
C GLY A 92 21.83 -12.61 5.24
N HIS A 93 20.81 -12.79 4.40
CA HIS A 93 19.90 -11.72 3.97
C HIS A 93 18.58 -11.82 4.71
N LEU A 94 18.07 -10.68 5.15
CA LEU A 94 16.78 -10.55 5.82
C LEU A 94 15.65 -10.68 4.81
N ILE A 95 14.55 -11.28 5.24
CA ILE A 95 13.32 -11.42 4.46
C ILE A 95 12.22 -10.67 5.20
N ILE A 96 11.58 -9.72 4.52
CA ILE A 96 10.46 -8.94 5.05
C ILE A 96 9.17 -9.76 4.95
N ASP A 97 8.33 -9.68 5.96
CA ASP A 97 7.02 -10.35 6.00
C ASP A 97 6.00 -9.61 5.11
N LEU A 98 5.67 -10.22 3.96
CA LEU A 98 4.76 -9.63 2.99
C LEU A 98 3.30 -9.55 3.46
N ASP A 99 2.87 -10.37 4.41
CA ASP A 99 1.50 -10.29 4.94
C ASP A 99 1.35 -8.99 5.76
N ILE A 100 2.37 -8.68 6.55
CA ILE A 100 2.46 -7.43 7.31
C ILE A 100 2.59 -6.24 6.35
N THR A 101 3.45 -6.34 5.34
CA THR A 101 3.59 -5.30 4.30
C THR A 101 2.26 -5.04 3.58
N ALA A 102 1.55 -6.09 3.17
CA ALA A 102 0.27 -5.96 2.46
C ALA A 102 -0.79 -5.27 3.31
N TYR A 103 -0.86 -5.60 4.61
CA TYR A 103 -1.74 -4.92 5.55
C TYR A 103 -1.43 -3.42 5.62
N HIS A 104 -0.19 -3.04 5.90
CA HIS A 104 0.20 -1.63 6.03
C HIS A 104 0.07 -0.86 4.71
N LEU A 105 0.40 -1.49 3.59
CA LEU A 105 0.30 -0.86 2.27
C LEU A 105 -1.15 -0.53 1.91
N ARG A 106 -2.12 -1.41 2.21
CA ARG A 106 -3.55 -1.11 2.02
C ARG A 106 -3.98 0.10 2.85
N HIS A 107 -3.55 0.19 4.11
CA HIS A 107 -3.83 1.35 4.95
C HIS A 107 -3.23 2.64 4.38
N ALA A 108 -1.98 2.59 3.90
CA ALA A 108 -1.32 3.72 3.28
C ALA A 108 -2.05 4.18 2.01
N LEU A 109 -2.42 3.26 1.12
CA LEU A 109 -3.16 3.56 -0.11
C LEU A 109 -4.53 4.17 0.19
N ASN A 110 -5.27 3.59 1.15
CA ASN A 110 -6.58 4.12 1.54
C ASN A 110 -6.45 5.54 2.10
N PHE A 111 -5.45 5.77 2.97
CA PHE A 111 -5.18 7.10 3.50
C PHE A 111 -4.85 8.10 2.39
N THR A 112 -3.97 7.75 1.45
CA THR A 112 -3.61 8.62 0.33
C THR A 112 -4.81 8.93 -0.55
N ALA A 113 -5.66 7.95 -0.88
CA ALA A 113 -6.88 8.16 -1.65
C ALA A 113 -7.83 9.13 -0.93
N HIS A 114 -7.96 9.01 0.40
CA HIS A 114 -8.74 9.93 1.24
C HIS A 114 -8.18 11.36 1.29
N ILE A 115 -6.86 11.55 1.21
CA ILE A 115 -6.23 12.87 1.13
C ILE A 115 -6.50 13.49 -0.24
N ALA A 116 -6.30 12.72 -1.31
CA ALA A 116 -6.57 13.17 -2.69
C ALA A 116 -8.05 13.53 -2.89
N ALA A 117 -8.98 12.76 -2.29
CA ALA A 117 -10.42 13.03 -2.32
C ALA A 117 -10.83 14.34 -1.63
N ARG A 118 -9.97 14.90 -0.78
CA ARG A 118 -10.20 16.17 -0.06
C ARG A 118 -9.39 17.32 -0.64
N ASP A 119 -8.85 17.16 -1.85
CA ASP A 119 -7.96 18.14 -2.49
C ASP A 119 -6.71 18.46 -1.64
N GLY A 120 -6.24 17.46 -0.88
CA GLY A 120 -5.03 17.58 -0.08
C GLY A 120 -3.77 17.42 -0.92
N VAL A 121 -2.75 18.20 -0.59
CA VAL A 121 -1.44 18.20 -1.29
C VAL A 121 -0.63 16.94 -0.96
N ILE A 122 -0.13 16.25 -1.99
CA ILE A 122 0.74 15.08 -1.84
C ILE A 122 2.14 15.38 -2.40
N LEU A 123 3.17 15.02 -1.62
CA LEU A 123 4.57 15.17 -2.01
C LEU A 123 5.27 13.81 -2.05
N PHE A 124 5.72 13.41 -3.24
CA PHE A 124 6.59 12.25 -3.42
C PHE A 124 8.04 12.62 -3.08
N VAL A 125 8.69 11.84 -2.20
CA VAL A 125 10.08 12.09 -1.81
C VAL A 125 10.93 10.85 -2.05
N SER A 126 12.08 11.02 -2.69
CA SER A 126 13.10 9.97 -2.82
C SER A 126 14.48 10.58 -3.02
N ARG A 127 15.52 9.81 -2.69
CA ARG A 127 16.93 10.22 -2.88
C ARG A 127 17.66 9.33 -3.88
N GLY A 128 17.01 8.29 -4.40
CA GLY A 128 17.59 7.33 -5.33
C GLY A 128 17.71 7.90 -6.74
N PRO A 129 18.94 8.12 -7.28
CA PRO A 129 19.11 8.70 -8.61
C PRO A 129 18.50 7.82 -9.72
N GLN A 130 18.51 6.50 -9.53
CA GLN A 130 17.98 5.52 -10.48
C GLN A 130 16.46 5.64 -10.68
N VAL A 131 15.73 6.05 -9.65
CA VAL A 131 14.26 6.11 -9.65
C VAL A 131 13.73 7.55 -9.71
N SER A 132 14.61 8.55 -9.69
CA SER A 132 14.23 9.97 -9.67
C SER A 132 13.30 10.34 -10.82
N HIS A 133 13.64 9.95 -12.05
CA HIS A 133 12.83 10.26 -13.23
C HIS A 133 11.43 9.62 -13.15
N LEU A 134 11.37 8.37 -12.72
CA LEU A 134 10.11 7.62 -12.56
C LEU A 134 9.17 8.29 -11.55
N ILE A 135 9.72 8.74 -10.43
CA ILE A 135 8.94 9.39 -9.37
C ILE A 135 8.46 10.78 -9.81
N GLU A 136 9.33 11.57 -10.44
CA GLU A 136 8.96 12.89 -11.01
C GLU A 136 7.87 12.76 -12.07
N GLN A 137 7.97 11.75 -12.94
CA GLN A 137 6.95 11.45 -13.94
C GLN A 137 5.63 11.03 -13.29
N THR A 138 5.68 10.12 -12.30
CA THR A 138 4.49 9.66 -11.59
C THR A 138 3.77 10.82 -10.90
N ALA A 139 4.50 11.69 -10.22
CA ALA A 139 3.92 12.88 -9.59
C ALA A 139 3.28 13.82 -10.62
N ARG A 140 3.95 14.07 -11.75
CA ARG A 140 3.41 14.87 -12.86
C ARG A 140 2.11 14.29 -13.41
N GLU A 141 2.07 12.97 -13.64
CA GLU A 141 0.86 12.26 -14.10
C GLU A 141 -0.29 12.35 -13.08
N CYS A 142 0.03 12.31 -11.79
CA CYS A 142 -0.95 12.48 -10.71
C CYS A 142 -1.38 13.94 -10.52
N GLN A 143 -0.72 14.92 -11.15
CA GLN A 143 -0.83 16.35 -10.83
C GLN A 143 -0.52 16.63 -9.34
N GLU A 144 0.56 16.03 -8.84
CA GLU A 144 1.08 16.17 -7.48
C GLU A 144 2.55 16.61 -7.51
N PHE A 145 3.13 16.86 -6.33
CA PHE A 145 4.50 17.36 -6.21
C PHE A 145 5.51 16.23 -6.01
N ALA A 146 6.75 16.45 -6.44
CA ALA A 146 7.86 15.56 -6.15
C ALA A 146 9.12 16.32 -5.73
N HIS A 147 9.86 15.76 -4.78
CA HIS A 147 11.20 16.19 -4.41
C HIS A 147 12.16 15.00 -4.43
N THR A 148 12.99 14.96 -5.46
CA THR A 148 13.94 13.85 -5.72
C THR A 148 15.41 14.27 -5.66
N ARG A 149 15.67 15.54 -5.32
CA ARG A 149 17.01 16.15 -5.28
C ARG A 149 17.61 16.05 -3.87
N PHE A 150 18.71 16.76 -3.65
CA PHE A 150 19.43 16.75 -2.39
C PHE A 150 18.57 17.26 -1.23
N TRP A 151 18.29 16.36 -0.28
CA TRP A 151 17.73 16.68 1.03
C TRP A 151 18.61 15.99 2.09
N SER A 152 19.20 16.79 2.99
CA SER A 152 20.21 16.32 3.96
C SER A 152 19.66 15.33 5.01
N SER A 153 18.42 15.52 5.44
CA SER A 153 17.74 14.70 6.45
C SER A 153 17.08 13.41 5.94
N VAL A 154 16.99 13.16 4.63
CA VAL A 154 16.30 11.99 4.08
C VAL A 154 17.33 10.93 3.66
N PRO A 155 17.29 9.71 4.23
CA PRO A 155 18.18 8.63 3.82
C PRO A 155 17.91 8.19 2.38
N GLY A 156 18.90 7.55 1.76
CA GLY A 156 18.73 6.90 0.46
C GLY A 156 17.67 5.81 0.53
N ASN A 157 16.88 5.63 -0.54
CA ASN A 157 16.16 4.39 -0.71
C ASN A 157 17.13 3.32 -1.23
N ASP A 158 16.87 2.08 -0.87
CA ASP A 158 17.66 0.92 -1.25
C ASP A 158 16.81 -0.21 -1.84
N ASP A 159 15.49 0.03 -1.98
CA ASP A 159 14.57 -0.79 -2.73
C ASP A 159 15.01 -0.96 -4.19
N SER A 160 14.67 -2.11 -4.75
CA SER A 160 14.90 -2.35 -6.18
C SER A 160 14.04 -1.40 -7.04
N PRO A 161 14.51 -0.97 -8.23
CA PRO A 161 13.71 -0.15 -9.14
C PRO A 161 12.34 -0.77 -9.48
N VAL A 162 12.26 -2.10 -9.54
CA VAL A 162 11.01 -2.85 -9.81
C VAL A 162 10.01 -2.67 -8.66
N SER A 163 10.48 -2.69 -7.42
CA SER A 163 9.63 -2.46 -6.24
C SER A 163 9.10 -1.03 -6.22
N ILE A 164 9.96 -0.06 -6.56
CA ILE A 164 9.57 1.37 -6.65
C ILE A 164 8.57 1.61 -7.77
N GLU A 165 8.72 0.96 -8.92
CA GLU A 165 7.75 1.02 -10.01
C GLU A 165 6.37 0.50 -9.59
N LEU A 166 6.33 -0.63 -8.87
CA LEU A 166 5.09 -1.14 -8.30
C LEU A 166 4.46 -0.11 -7.36
N TYR A 167 5.21 0.45 -6.40
CA TYR A 167 4.67 1.44 -5.48
C TYR A 167 4.16 2.69 -6.20
N CYS A 168 4.92 3.23 -7.16
CA CYS A 168 4.50 4.38 -7.96
C CYS A 168 3.17 4.10 -8.68
N LYS A 169 3.03 2.90 -9.28
CA LYS A 169 1.79 2.48 -9.93
C LYS A 169 0.61 2.44 -8.95
N LEU A 170 0.79 1.83 -7.78
CA LEU A 170 -0.27 1.67 -6.77
C LEU A 170 -0.71 3.03 -6.19
N PHE A 171 0.24 3.87 -5.81
CA PHE A 171 -0.07 5.20 -5.28
C PHE A 171 -0.70 6.11 -6.33
N LYS A 172 -0.23 6.06 -7.59
CA LYS A 172 -0.87 6.79 -8.70
C LYS A 172 -2.34 6.42 -8.84
N GLU A 173 -2.64 5.13 -8.81
CA GLU A 173 -4.01 4.64 -8.95
C GLU A 173 -4.88 5.02 -7.75
N ALA A 174 -4.35 4.95 -6.51
CA ALA A 174 -5.06 5.39 -5.32
C ALA A 174 -5.38 6.91 -5.37
N ILE A 175 -4.42 7.74 -5.79
CA ILE A 175 -4.61 9.19 -5.96
C ILE A 175 -5.66 9.47 -7.03
N ARG A 176 -5.58 8.79 -8.17
CA ARG A 176 -6.56 8.92 -9.26
C ARG A 176 -7.98 8.64 -8.77
N ARG A 177 -8.19 7.53 -8.05
CA ARG A 177 -9.50 7.17 -7.46
C ARG A 177 -10.02 8.25 -6.49
N GLY A 178 -9.14 8.81 -5.67
CA GLY A 178 -9.48 9.93 -4.78
C GLY A 178 -9.92 11.18 -5.54
N LYS A 179 -9.12 11.62 -6.53
CA LYS A 179 -9.44 12.79 -7.37
C LYS A 179 -10.71 12.61 -8.19
N GLU A 180 -10.98 11.42 -8.68
CA GLU A 180 -12.23 11.11 -9.40
C GLU A 180 -13.46 11.23 -8.52
N TYR A 181 -13.36 10.81 -7.26
CA TYR A 181 -14.43 11.03 -6.28
C TYR A 181 -14.65 12.53 -6.03
N GLN A 182 -13.57 13.29 -5.84
CA GLN A 182 -13.64 14.74 -5.62
C GLN A 182 -14.32 15.45 -6.80
N LYS A 183 -13.97 15.09 -8.04
CA LYS A 183 -14.57 15.66 -9.25
C LYS A 183 -16.08 15.42 -9.31
N LYS A 184 -16.52 14.18 -9.01
CA LYS A 184 -17.94 13.81 -8.97
C LYS A 184 -18.73 14.58 -7.91
N MET A 185 -18.13 14.81 -6.74
CA MET A 185 -18.74 15.63 -5.68
C MET A 185 -18.96 17.06 -6.15
N MET A 186 -17.96 17.69 -6.79
CA MET A 186 -18.07 19.06 -7.33
C MET A 186 -19.10 19.20 -8.47
N GLU A 187 -19.19 18.19 -9.34
CA GLU A 187 -20.19 18.16 -10.42
C GLU A 187 -21.63 18.07 -9.88
N THR A 188 -21.81 17.37 -8.75
CA THR A 188 -23.12 17.24 -8.09
C THR A 188 -23.55 18.56 -7.46
N GLU A 189 -22.62 19.29 -6.82
CA GLU A 189 -22.88 20.60 -6.20
C GLU A 189 -23.23 21.69 -7.22
N THR A 190 -22.67 21.62 -8.43
CA THR A 190 -22.90 22.64 -9.48
C THR A 190 -24.21 22.45 -10.27
N THR A 191 -24.81 21.27 -10.19
CA THR A 191 -26.08 20.95 -10.90
C THR A 191 -27.33 21.30 -10.08
N THR A 192 -27.16 21.66 -8.81
CA THR A 192 -28.25 21.97 -7.86
C THR A 192 -28.41 23.47 -7.67
#